data_AF-A0A937GTM8-F1
#
_entry.id   AF-A0A937GTM8-F1
#
_cell.length_a   1.000
_cell.length_b   1.000
_cell.length_c   1.000
_cell.angle_alpha   90.00
_cell.angle_beta   90.00
_cell.angle_gamma   90.00
#
_symmetry.space_group_name_H-M   'P 1'
#
loop_
_entity.id
_entity.type
_entity.pdbx_description
1 polymer ?
#
loop_
_entity_poly.entity_id
_entity_poly.type
_entity_poly.pdbx_seq_one_letter_code
_entity_poly.pdbx_strand_id
1 'polypeptide(L)'
;FLAEELTADLKELTRSEGRILIRLVYRQTGISAFDVVKEYRNGLRAFVYQTTARLFDMSLKRVYDPYEEYEDYLIENILQIAFSQGVINTQKAAISIDYQKCYEKWSLAKKD
;
A
#
# COMPACT_ATOMS: atom_id res chain seq x y z
N PHE A 1 10.07 8.65 -20.59
CA PHE A 1 11.08 8.73 -19.53
C PHE A 1 10.53 8.34 -18.15
N LEU A 2 9.92 9.24 -17.36
CA LEU A 2 9.51 8.91 -15.97
C LEU A 2 8.53 7.72 -15.88
N ALA A 3 7.56 7.64 -16.80
CA ALA A 3 6.60 6.52 -16.82
C ALA A 3 7.23 5.19 -17.26
N GLU A 4 8.30 5.22 -18.07
CA GLU A 4 8.97 4.00 -18.57
C GLU A 4 9.90 3.41 -17.50
N GLU A 5 10.63 4.27 -16.78
CA GLU A 5 11.48 3.90 -15.66
C GLU A 5 10.65 3.33 -14.50
N LEU A 6 9.56 4.03 -14.13
CA LEU A 6 8.61 3.53 -13.14
C LEU A 6 8.01 2.18 -13.57
N THR A 7 7.70 2.00 -14.86
CA THR A 7 7.16 0.74 -15.36
C THR A 7 8.20 -0.39 -15.35
N ALA A 8 9.49 -0.09 -15.53
CA ALA A 8 10.56 -1.08 -15.42
C ALA A 8 10.71 -1.55 -13.96
N ASP A 9 10.78 -0.63 -13.01
CA ASP A 9 10.88 -0.96 -11.58
C ASP A 9 9.67 -1.74 -11.09
N LEU A 10 8.46 -1.33 -11.52
CA LEU A 10 7.23 -2.04 -11.20
C LEU A 10 7.25 -3.49 -11.70
N LYS A 11 7.81 -3.77 -12.88
CA LYS A 11 7.88 -5.12 -13.46
C LYS A 11 8.77 -6.08 -12.67
N GLU A 12 9.79 -5.56 -11.99
CA GLU A 12 10.71 -6.37 -11.18
C GLU A 12 10.14 -6.72 -9.80
N LEU A 13 9.02 -6.11 -9.39
CA LEU A 13 8.39 -6.41 -8.11
C LEU A 13 7.82 -7.83 -8.07
N THR A 14 8.09 -8.53 -6.97
CA THR A 14 7.36 -9.75 -6.64
C THR A 14 5.89 -9.44 -6.37
N ARG A 15 5.04 -10.47 -6.42
CA ARG A 15 3.60 -10.33 -6.16
C ARG A 15 3.30 -9.72 -4.78
N SER A 16 4.10 -10.06 -3.76
CA SER A 16 3.91 -9.54 -2.40
C SER A 16 4.33 -8.07 -2.29
N GLU A 17 5.42 -7.68 -2.94
CA GLU A 17 5.88 -6.29 -2.96
C GLU A 17 4.90 -5.40 -3.73
N GLY A 18 4.39 -5.86 -4.87
CA GLY A 18 3.34 -5.16 -5.61
C GLY A 18 2.07 -4.93 -4.78
N ARG A 19 1.71 -5.89 -3.91
CA ARG A 19 0.58 -5.74 -2.96
C ARG A 19 0.85 -4.66 -1.92
N ILE A 20 2.04 -4.62 -1.33
CA ILE A 20 2.43 -3.58 -0.37
C ILE A 20 2.45 -2.21 -1.05
N LEU A 21 2.98 -2.11 -2.27
CA LEU A 21 3.01 -0.87 -3.02
C LEU A 21 1.59 -0.30 -3.24
N ILE A 22 0.64 -1.14 -3.63
CA ILE A 22 -0.78 -0.75 -3.78
C ILE A 22 -1.36 -0.19 -2.48
N ARG A 23 -1.10 -0.86 -1.35
CA ARG A 23 -1.52 -0.41 -0.01
C ARG A 23 -0.94 0.97 0.31
N LEU A 24 0.35 1.19 0.02
CA LEU A 24 1.03 2.47 0.25
C LEU A 24 0.50 3.60 -0.66
N VAL A 25 0.24 3.31 -1.93
CA VAL A 25 -0.37 4.28 -2.86
C VAL A 25 -1.74 4.71 -2.36
N TYR A 26 -2.57 3.76 -1.92
CA TYR A 26 -3.87 4.09 -1.31
C TYR A 26 -3.68 4.93 -0.05
N ARG A 27 -2.78 4.54 0.85
CA ARG A 27 -2.48 5.28 2.09
C ARG A 27 -2.09 6.74 1.82
N GLN A 28 -1.36 7.00 0.73
CA GLN A 28 -0.88 8.35 0.39
C GLN A 28 -1.87 9.19 -0.41
N THR A 29 -2.76 8.58 -1.20
CA THR A 29 -3.64 9.28 -2.15
C THR A 29 -5.13 9.19 -1.81
N GLY A 30 -5.53 8.17 -1.04
CA GLY A 30 -6.93 7.80 -0.82
C GLY A 30 -7.61 7.20 -2.04
N ILE A 31 -6.87 6.96 -3.13
CA ILE A 31 -7.39 6.46 -4.40
C ILE A 31 -7.12 4.96 -4.48
N SER A 32 -8.15 4.18 -4.83
CA SER A 32 -8.00 2.74 -5.05
C SER A 32 -6.97 2.48 -6.14
N ALA A 33 -6.15 1.45 -5.99
CA ALA A 33 -5.21 1.12 -7.06
C ALA A 33 -5.93 0.70 -8.35
N PHE A 34 -7.20 0.29 -8.27
CA PHE A 34 -8.05 0.10 -9.44
C PHE A 34 -8.18 1.41 -10.23
N ASP A 35 -8.50 2.49 -9.53
CA ASP A 35 -8.66 3.81 -10.12
C ASP A 35 -7.32 4.36 -10.61
N VAL A 36 -6.22 4.14 -9.86
CA VAL A 36 -4.86 4.50 -10.31
C VAL A 36 -4.50 3.79 -11.61
N VAL A 37 -4.71 2.47 -11.72
CA VAL A 37 -4.42 1.70 -12.94
C VAL A 37 -5.35 2.09 -14.10
N LYS A 38 -6.60 2.45 -13.79
CA LYS A 38 -7.58 2.93 -14.78
C LYS A 38 -7.15 4.27 -15.39
N GLU A 39 -6.59 5.17 -14.60
CA GLU A 39 -6.06 6.47 -15.01
C GLU A 39 -4.71 6.36 -15.76
N TYR A 40 -3.81 5.50 -15.30
CA TYR A 40 -2.52 5.23 -15.96
C TYR A 40 -2.70 4.26 -17.13
N ARG A 41 -3.29 4.77 -18.22
CA ARG A 41 -3.81 4.02 -19.37
C ARG A 41 -2.85 3.06 -20.10
N ASN A 42 -1.52 3.17 -19.96
CA ASN A 42 -0.58 2.44 -20.84
C ASN A 42 0.52 1.60 -20.15
N GLY A 43 1.20 2.09 -19.11
CA GLY A 43 2.34 1.37 -18.49
C GLY A 43 1.94 0.41 -17.36
N LEU A 44 1.18 0.91 -16.39
CA LEU A 44 0.69 0.15 -15.23
C LEU A 44 -0.34 -0.91 -15.62
N ARG A 45 -1.22 -0.63 -16.60
CA ARG A 45 -2.18 -1.63 -17.10
C ARG A 45 -1.48 -2.93 -17.51
N ALA A 46 -0.38 -2.83 -18.27
CA ALA A 46 0.34 -4.01 -18.76
C ALA A 46 0.93 -4.85 -17.60
N PHE A 47 1.44 -4.20 -16.55
CA PHE A 47 1.90 -4.86 -15.33
C PHE A 47 0.77 -5.62 -14.63
N VAL A 48 -0.40 -5.01 -14.44
CA VAL A 48 -1.57 -5.65 -13.80
C VAL A 48 -2.06 -6.88 -14.57
N TYR A 49 -2.12 -6.78 -15.90
CA TYR A 49 -2.56 -7.88 -16.75
C TYR A 49 -1.58 -9.07 -16.75
N GLN A 50 -0.27 -8.83 -16.60
CA GLN A 50 0.74 -9.89 -16.50
C GLN A 50 0.84 -10.51 -15.09
N THR A 51 0.73 -9.70 -14.03
CA THR A 51 1.12 -10.14 -12.67
C THR A 51 0.07 -10.96 -11.93
N THR A 52 -1.23 -10.90 -12.28
CA THR A 52 -2.34 -11.88 -12.05
C THR A 52 -3.67 -11.13 -11.85
N ALA A 53 -4.50 -10.98 -12.90
CA ALA A 53 -5.74 -10.19 -12.87
C ALA A 53 -6.76 -10.58 -11.76
N ARG A 54 -6.83 -11.84 -11.33
CA ARG A 54 -7.82 -12.30 -10.32
C ARG A 54 -7.49 -11.92 -8.88
N LEU A 55 -6.24 -12.10 -8.45
CA LEU A 55 -5.79 -11.68 -7.11
C LEU A 55 -5.66 -10.15 -7.04
N PHE A 56 -5.28 -9.54 -8.17
CA PHE A 56 -5.20 -8.10 -8.30
C PHE A 56 -6.59 -7.46 -8.19
N ASP A 57 -7.65 -7.98 -8.82
CA ASP A 57 -9.00 -7.40 -8.71
C ASP A 57 -9.51 -7.34 -7.26
N MET A 58 -9.23 -8.36 -6.43
CA MET A 58 -9.57 -8.35 -5.01
C MET A 58 -8.69 -7.38 -4.20
N SER A 59 -7.39 -7.30 -4.52
CA SER A 59 -6.45 -6.41 -3.84
C SER A 59 -6.61 -4.94 -4.25
N LEU A 60 -7.04 -4.67 -5.49
CA LEU A 60 -7.25 -3.34 -6.05
C LEU A 60 -8.49 -2.66 -5.46
N LYS A 61 -9.50 -3.47 -5.12
CA LYS A 61 -10.73 -3.05 -4.45
C LYS A 61 -10.56 -2.91 -2.94
N ARG A 62 -9.54 -3.57 -2.36
CA ARG A 62 -9.25 -3.42 -0.93
C ARG A 62 -8.61 -2.07 -0.66
N VAL A 63 -9.16 -1.41 0.34
CA VAL A 63 -8.69 -0.14 0.89
C VAL A 63 -7.61 -0.41 1.94
N TYR A 64 -6.72 0.56 2.16
CA TYR A 64 -5.78 0.52 3.27
C TYR A 64 -6.55 0.76 4.58
N ASP A 65 -6.62 -0.24 5.44
CA ASP A 65 -7.35 -0.17 6.70
C ASP A 65 -6.56 -0.83 7.84
N PRO A 66 -5.69 -0.08 8.53
CA PRO A 66 -4.90 -0.62 9.65
C PRO A 66 -5.76 -0.93 10.88
N TYR A 67 -7.03 -0.54 10.92
CA TYR A 67 -7.93 -0.94 12.00
C TYR A 67 -8.38 -2.37 11.80
N GLU A 68 -8.77 -2.76 10.59
CA GLU A 68 -9.37 -4.08 10.33
C GLU A 68 -8.38 -5.11 9.78
N GLU A 69 -7.30 -4.67 9.13
CA GLU A 69 -6.30 -5.56 8.52
C GLU A 69 -4.95 -5.49 9.25
N TYR A 70 -4.52 -6.62 9.80
CA TYR A 70 -3.25 -6.71 10.53
C TYR A 70 -2.02 -6.43 9.65
N GLU A 71 -2.05 -6.83 8.36
CA GLU A 71 -0.97 -6.50 7.41
C GLU A 71 -0.86 -4.97 7.23
N ASP A 72 -1.98 -4.24 7.18
CA ASP A 72 -1.97 -2.78 7.08
C ASP A 72 -1.47 -2.12 8.35
N TYR A 73 -1.85 -2.65 9.52
CA TYR A 73 -1.29 -2.20 10.80
C TYR A 73 0.23 -2.37 10.85
N LEU A 74 0.76 -3.52 10.41
CA LEU A 74 2.20 -3.75 10.38
C LEU A 74 2.91 -2.75 9.45
N ILE A 75 2.30 -2.46 8.29
CA ILE A 75 2.83 -1.44 7.37
C ILE A 75 2.83 -0.06 8.07
N GLU A 76 1.75 0.34 8.73
CA GLU A 76 1.69 1.64 9.40
C GLU A 76 2.71 1.69 10.56
N ASN A 77 2.88 0.61 11.31
CA ASN A 77 3.89 0.51 12.37
C ASN A 77 5.30 0.71 11.81
N ILE A 78 5.65 0.06 10.71
CA ILE A 78 6.95 0.23 10.03
C ILE A 78 7.13 1.68 9.58
N LEU A 79 6.09 2.31 9.01
CA LEU A 79 6.13 3.71 8.60
C LEU A 79 6.38 4.64 9.79
N GLN A 80 5.65 4.47 10.90
CA GLN A 80 5.83 5.27 12.12
C GLN A 80 7.25 5.14 12.68
N ILE A 81 7.81 3.92 12.70
CA ILE A 81 9.20 3.68 13.10
C ILE A 81 10.15 4.42 12.16
N ALA A 82 10.02 4.22 10.84
CA ALA A 82 10.90 4.84 9.85
C ALA A 82 10.83 6.38 9.89
N PHE A 83 9.65 6.95 10.11
CA PHE A 83 9.46 8.39 10.33
C PHE A 83 10.15 8.87 11.60
N SER A 84 9.98 8.18 12.73
CA SER A 84 10.61 8.54 14.00
C SER A 84 12.14 8.49 13.94
N GLN A 85 12.69 7.56 13.15
CA GLN A 85 14.12 7.39 12.95
C GLN A 85 14.70 8.33 11.89
N GLY A 86 13.85 9.07 11.15
CA GLY A 86 14.28 9.93 10.06
C GLY A 86 14.83 9.18 8.85
N VAL A 87 14.53 7.87 8.72
CA VAL A 87 14.91 7.04 7.57
C VAL A 87 14.19 7.52 6.31
N ILE A 88 12.95 7.98 6.48
CA ILE A 88 12.13 8.57 5.43
C ILE A 88 11.46 9.85 5.94
N ASN A 89 11.14 10.76 5.01
CA ASN A 89 10.41 11.98 5.34
C ASN A 89 8.99 11.68 5.82
N THR A 90 8.55 12.38 6.87
CA THR A 90 7.21 12.26 7.42
C THR A 90 6.15 12.62 6.38
N GLN A 91 5.19 11.73 6.19
CA GLN A 91 4.10 11.93 5.25
C GLN A 91 2.79 11.55 5.93
N LYS A 92 1.82 12.47 5.91
CA LYS A 92 0.48 12.19 6.40
C LYS A 92 -0.24 11.28 5.41
N ALA A 93 -1.00 10.33 5.94
CA ALA A 93 -1.93 9.55 5.13
C ALA A 93 -3.03 10.48 4.57
N ALA A 94 -3.55 10.15 3.40
CA ALA A 94 -4.65 10.88 2.78
C ALA A 94 -5.91 10.86 3.65
N ILE A 95 -6.13 9.73 4.34
CA ILE A 95 -7.19 9.55 5.34
C ILE A 95 -6.50 9.51 6.69
N SER A 96 -7.00 10.29 7.66
CA SER A 96 -6.39 10.36 8.99
C SER A 96 -6.44 9.00 9.70
N ILE A 97 -5.30 8.55 10.20
CA ILE A 97 -5.16 7.31 10.97
C ILE A 97 -4.78 7.68 12.41
N ASP A 98 -5.67 7.38 13.35
CA ASP A 98 -5.35 7.23 14.77
C ASP A 98 -4.55 5.94 14.98
N TYR A 99 -3.22 6.08 14.97
CA TYR A 99 -2.28 4.99 15.15
C TYR A 99 -2.36 4.36 16.55
N GLN A 100 -2.67 5.15 17.58
CA GLN A 100 -2.72 4.67 18.96
C GLN A 100 -3.83 3.62 19.11
N LYS A 101 -5.00 3.90 18.51
CA LYS A 101 -6.11 2.95 18.49
C LYS A 101 -5.76 1.65 17.76
N CYS A 102 -5.04 1.72 16.63
CA CYS A 102 -4.56 0.52 15.93
C CYS A 102 -3.58 -0.27 16.80
N TYR A 103 -2.62 0.42 17.42
CA TYR A 103 -1.64 -0.20 18.30
C TYR A 103 -2.31 -0.91 19.47
N GLU A 104 -3.29 -0.31 20.13
CA GLU A 104 -4.02 -0.95 21.23
C GLU A 104 -4.76 -2.21 20.78
N LYS A 105 -5.48 -2.17 19.65
CA LYS A 105 -6.18 -3.34 19.09
C LYS A 105 -5.22 -4.51 18.85
N TRP A 106 -4.11 -4.26 18.17
CA TRP A 106 -3.22 -5.32 17.69
C TRP A 106 -2.09 -5.70 18.65
N SER A 107 -1.72 -4.83 19.59
CA SER A 107 -0.72 -5.15 20.64
C SER A 107 -1.30 -5.99 21.77
N LEU A 108 -2.58 -5.79 22.10
CA LEU A 108 -3.28 -6.59 23.12
C LEU A 108 -3.65 -7.98 22.62
N ALA A 109 -3.87 -8.16 21.32
CA ALA A 109 -4.14 -9.47 20.70
C ALA A 109 -2.97 -10.48 20.78
N LYS A 110 -1.76 -10.05 21.19
CA LYS A 110 -0.58 -10.91 21.37
C LYS A 110 -0.34 -11.37 22.81
N LYS A 111 -1.21 -11.02 23.77
CA LYS A 111 -1.02 -11.36 25.19
C LYS A 111 -1.56 -12.75 25.61
N ASP A 112 -2.15 -13.51 24.68
CA ASP A 112 -2.66 -14.86 24.91
C ASP A 112 -1.83 -15.94 24.18
#